data_AF-A0A9C8M1X2-F1
#
_entry.id   AF-A0A9C8M1X2-F1
#
_cell.length_a   1.000
_cell.length_b   1.000
_cell.length_c   1.000
_cell.angle_alpha   90.00
_cell.angle_beta   90.00
_cell.angle_gamma   90.00
#
_symmetry.space_group_name_H-M   'P 1'
#
loop_
_entity.id
_entity.type
_entity.pdbx_description
1 polymer ?
#
loop_
_entity_poly.entity_id
_entity_poly.type
_entity_poly.pdbx_seq_one_letter_code
_entity_poly.pdbx_strand_id
1 'polypeptide(L)' 'MSSIKTLILKTAGINCDEELAHAFRMAGSDAEIVHINEFSRGRR' A
#
# COMPACT_ATOMS: atom_id res chain seq x y z
N MET A 1 -13.76 15.41 6.55
CA MET A 1 -13.83 13.93 6.58
C MET A 1 -12.42 13.40 6.74
N SER A 2 -12.18 12.50 7.70
CA SER A 2 -10.88 11.83 7.82
C SER A 2 -10.81 10.72 6.77
N SER A 3 -9.75 10.71 5.95
CA SER A 3 -9.49 9.60 5.03
C SER A 3 -8.95 8.40 5.80
N ILE A 4 -9.47 7.20 5.51
CA ILE A 4 -8.88 5.94 6.01
C ILE A 4 -7.61 5.70 5.21
N LYS A 5 -6.49 5.42 5.89
CA LYS A 5 -5.22 5.10 5.24
C LYS A 5 -5.03 3.59 5.17
N THR A 6 -4.58 3.09 4.02
CA THR A 6 -4.19 1.70 3.84
C THR A 6 -2.74 1.62 3.39
N LEU A 7 -1.93 0.86 4.12
CA LEU A 7 -0.56 0.53 3.75
C LEU A 7 -0.52 -0.88 3.16
N ILE A 8 -0.09 -1.00 1.92
CA ILE A 8 0.13 -2.26 1.22
C ILE A 8 1.61 -2.56 1.22
N LEU A 9 2.01 -3.58 1.98
CA LEU A 9 3.39 -4.04 2.00
C LEU A 9 3.63 -5.03 0.85
N LYS A 10 4.61 -4.72 0.01
CA LYS A 10 5.08 -5.63 -1.04
C LYS A 10 6.47 -6.16 -0.73
N THR A 11 6.80 -7.30 -1.33
CA THR A 11 8.15 -7.86 -1.36
C THR A 11 8.58 -8.06 -2.82
N ALA A 12 9.85 -8.40 -3.04
CA ALA A 12 10.35 -8.70 -4.37
C ALA A 12 9.60 -9.92 -4.96
N GLY A 13 9.08 -9.77 -6.17
CA GLY A 13 8.31 -10.81 -6.86
C GLY A 13 6.80 -10.75 -6.67
N ILE A 14 6.27 -9.88 -5.80
CA ILE A 14 4.83 -9.55 -5.77
C ILE A 14 4.48 -8.68 -6.99
N ASN A 15 3.41 -9.03 -7.68
CA ASN A 15 2.92 -8.34 -8.89
C ASN A 15 1.55 -7.69 -8.71
N CYS A 16 0.67 -8.24 -7.87
CA CYS A 16 -0.71 -7.77 -7.72
C CYS A 16 -0.90 -6.62 -6.70
N ASP A 17 0.18 -5.93 -6.31
CA ASP A 17 0.11 -4.85 -5.33
C ASP A 17 -0.59 -3.58 -5.87
N GLU A 18 -0.50 -3.33 -7.17
CA GLU A 18 -1.18 -2.20 -7.82
C GLU A 18 -2.70 -2.41 -7.89
N GLU A 19 -3.14 -3.62 -8.22
CA GLU A 19 -4.54 -4.02 -8.26
C GLU A 19 -5.16 -3.98 -6.86
N LEU A 20 -4.41 -4.41 -5.84
CA LEU A 20 -4.84 -4.30 -4.46
C LEU A 20 -5.00 -2.82 -4.05
N ALA A 21 -4.03 -1.96 -4.41
CA ALA A 21 -4.13 -0.52 -4.13
C ALA A 21 -5.30 0.13 -4.86
N HIS A 22 -5.59 -0.29 -6.09
CA HIS A 22 -6.75 0.15 -6.84
C HIS A 22 -8.06 -0.24 -6.15
N ALA A 23 -8.19 -1.49 -5.70
CA ALA A 23 -9.37 -1.98 -4.99
C ALA A 23 -9.63 -1.19 -3.68
N PHE A 24 -8.58 -0.90 -2.90
CA PHE A 24 -8.72 -0.07 -1.70
C PHE A 24 -9.12 1.37 -2.02
N ARG A 25 -8.58 1.96 -3.08
CA ARG A 25 -8.98 3.30 -3.54
C ARG A 25 -10.44 3.34 -3.98
N MET A 26 -10.91 2.31 -4.69
CA MET A 26 -12.33 2.16 -5.04
C MET A 26 -13.24 2.05 -3.80
N ALA A 27 -12.76 1.41 -2.74
CA ALA A 27 -13.46 1.30 -1.47
C ALA A 27 -13.42 2.58 -0.60
N GLY A 28 -12.77 3.65 -1.08
CA GLY A 28 -12.70 4.95 -0.39
C GLY A 28 -11.50 5.12 0.55
N SER A 29 -10.51 4.24 0.48
CA SER A 29 -9.28 4.34 1.25
C SER A 29 -8.17 5.07 0.47
N ASP A 30 -7.31 5.81 1.17
CA ASP A 30 -6.06 6.33 0.66
C ASP A 30 -4.97 5.24 0.77
N ALA A 31 -4.76 4.52 -0.33
CA ALA A 31 -3.90 3.33 -0.37
C ALA A 31 -2.50 3.63 -0.92
N GLU A 32 -1.49 3.18 -0.18
CA GLU A 32 -0.07 3.39 -0.48
C GLU A 32 0.69 2.06 -0.52
N ILE A 33 1.54 1.88 -1.52
CA ILE A 33 2.37 0.67 -1.66
C ILE A 33 3.78 0.96 -1.16
N VAL A 34 4.30 0.08 -0.30
CA VAL A 34 5.65 0.18 0.27
C VAL A 34 6.35 -1.16 0.20
N HIS A 35 7.59 -1.16 -0.30
CA HIS A 35 8.41 -2.36 -0.24
C HIS A 35 8.85 -2.62 1.21
N ILE A 36 8.85 -3.88 1.65
CA ILE A 36 9.13 -4.24 3.04
C ILE A 36 10.49 -3.74 3.55
N ASN A 37 11.49 -3.66 2.66
CA ASN A 37 12.81 -3.10 2.97
C ASN A 37 12.78 -1.58 3.24
N GLU A 38 11.86 -0.84 2.63
CA GLU A 38 11.68 0.59 2.93
C GLU A 38 10.98 0.78 4.27
N PHE A 39 9.95 -0.03 4.53
CA PHE A 39 9.20 -0.03 5.79
C PHE A 39 10.09 -0.39 6.99
N SER A 40 10.86 -1.48 6.89
CA SER A 40 11.74 -1.92 7.98
C SER A 40 12.88 -0.94 8.31
N ARG A 41 13.24 -0.09 7.35
CA ARG A 41 14.26 0.97 7.51
C ARG A 41 13.66 2.30 7.98
N GLY A 42 12.35 2.38 8.21
CA GLY A 42 11.66 3.61 8.61
C GLY A 42 11.70 4.71 7.53
N ARG A 43 11.82 4.33 6.26
CA ARG A 43 11.86 5.27 5.13
C ARG A 43 10.46 5.64 4.62
N ARG A 44 9.42 5.06 5.23
CA ARG A 44 8.01 5.38 5.11
C ARG A 44 7.23 4.85 6.30
#